data_AF-A0A075FJY4-F1
#
_entry.id   AF-A0A075FJY4-F1
#
_cell.length_a   1.000
_cell.length_b   1.000
_cell.length_c   1.000
_cell.angle_alpha   90.00
_cell.angle_beta   90.00
_cell.angle_gamma   90.00
#
_symmetry.space_group_name_H-M   'P 1'
#
loop_
_entity.id
_entity.type
_entity.pdbx_description
1 polymer ?
#
loop_
_entity_poly.entity_id
_entity_poly.type
_entity_poly.pdbx_seq_one_letter_code
_entity_poly.pdbx_strand_id
1 'polypeptide(L)'
;MGLKDIYVGAKDVSIESRVLNISPTKQFSRKDGSPFLLRTMTVYDNDSTASVKLWDEKANLPGIEELKPGDLIKIIKAYVKSDLNGSPTINVGSGSNIESANKESKICPIDDLAVDVSDIKENQSNLVVLGKIDGNITTLEFTNKRGEPGKGLKMRLKGNDGAAKGVVIWGKDESFLPKLIPQNAKVRLLGVRTKVGNQGLEIHGNEATLVEIEGGKETEPVIVRIATIKRNDGEKTIATGIDDKKNMVYISDSSNMLDSINIGDVIECMPSQVFGNSITINQDSFLRKIEDDKSVPSLSSLRTKISDVKSGNDYCVEAIILKEPEKREVQTKTGETILLSEMFVEDDSDQIWIKGWRNQALLLDGLSVGEIISVTTVNAKAGLEGRTELFLTPFSTIVKKN
;
A
#
# COMPACT_ATOMS: atom_id res chain seq x y z
N MET A 1 30.97 -0.53 -25.03
CA MET A 1 29.94 0.51 -25.28
C MET A 1 29.11 0.60 -24.01
N GLY A 2 28.91 1.81 -23.47
CA GLY A 2 28.01 2.01 -22.33
C GLY A 2 26.56 2.16 -22.80
N LEU A 3 25.60 2.13 -21.88
CA LEU A 3 24.18 2.28 -22.20
C LEU A 3 23.86 3.67 -22.75
N LYS A 4 24.55 4.71 -22.29
CA LYS A 4 24.37 6.08 -22.80
C LYS A 4 24.77 6.26 -24.26
N ASP A 5 25.63 5.37 -24.78
CA ASP A 5 26.19 5.46 -26.12
C ASP A 5 25.28 4.78 -27.18
N ILE A 6 24.18 4.15 -26.76
CA ILE A 6 23.27 3.47 -27.68
C ILE A 6 22.41 4.49 -28.46
N TYR A 7 22.17 4.19 -29.73
CA TYR A 7 21.34 5.03 -30.59
C TYR A 7 20.46 4.16 -31.51
N VAL A 8 19.31 4.72 -31.91
CA VAL A 8 18.36 4.02 -32.79
C VAL A 8 19.02 3.68 -34.12
N GLY A 9 18.92 2.41 -34.53
CA GLY A 9 19.52 1.90 -35.76
C GLY A 9 20.87 1.20 -35.56
N ALA A 10 21.47 1.26 -34.36
CA ALA A 10 22.66 0.49 -34.05
C ALA A 10 22.40 -1.03 -34.18
N LYS A 11 23.36 -1.77 -34.75
CA LYS A 11 23.33 -3.22 -34.98
C LYS A 11 24.55 -3.88 -34.35
N ASP A 12 24.47 -5.17 -34.09
CA ASP A 12 25.53 -5.99 -33.50
C ASP A 12 26.12 -5.42 -32.19
N VAL A 13 25.26 -4.76 -31.42
CA VAL A 13 25.63 -4.09 -30.17
C VAL A 13 25.84 -5.14 -29.09
N SER A 14 26.99 -5.07 -28.40
CA SER A 14 27.27 -5.90 -27.24
C SER A 14 27.56 -5.04 -26.02
N ILE A 15 26.82 -5.28 -24.94
CA ILE A 15 26.78 -4.46 -23.74
C ILE A 15 26.95 -5.35 -22.52
N GLU A 16 27.77 -4.91 -21.58
CA GLU A 16 27.80 -5.44 -20.22
C GLU A 16 26.96 -4.50 -19.35
N SER A 17 26.03 -5.05 -18.59
CA SER A 17 25.07 -4.29 -17.77
C SER A 17 24.61 -5.13 -16.59
N ARG A 18 23.98 -4.51 -15.59
CA ARG A 18 23.28 -5.24 -14.52
C ARG A 18 21.78 -5.22 -14.72
N VAL A 19 21.10 -6.26 -14.25
CA VAL A 19 19.64 -6.36 -14.29
C VAL A 19 19.04 -5.43 -13.24
N LEU A 20 18.08 -4.59 -13.63
CA LEU A 20 17.27 -3.81 -12.68
C LEU A 20 15.99 -4.56 -12.32
N ASN A 21 15.25 -5.02 -13.33
CA ASN A 21 14.04 -5.83 -13.18
C ASN A 21 13.70 -6.57 -14.47
N ILE A 22 12.82 -7.56 -14.37
CA ILE A 22 12.38 -8.40 -15.49
C ILE A 22 10.85 -8.57 -15.39
N SER A 23 10.16 -8.31 -16.49
CA SER A 23 8.71 -8.52 -16.59
C SER A 23 8.37 -10.01 -16.79
N PRO A 24 7.14 -10.45 -16.48
CA PRO A 24 6.63 -11.71 -16.99
C PRO A 24 6.68 -11.76 -18.53
N THR A 25 6.75 -12.98 -19.10
CA THR A 25 6.56 -13.17 -20.55
C THR A 25 5.11 -12.89 -20.92
N LYS A 26 4.90 -12.18 -22.02
CA LYS A 26 3.59 -11.92 -22.60
C LYS A 26 3.50 -12.46 -24.01
N GLN A 27 2.32 -12.98 -24.35
CA GLN A 27 1.99 -13.37 -25.71
C GLN A 27 1.17 -12.27 -26.38
N PHE A 28 1.55 -11.93 -27.61
CA PHE A 28 0.88 -10.95 -28.46
C PHE A 28 0.63 -11.56 -29.84
N SER A 29 -0.22 -10.91 -30.63
CA SER A 29 -0.47 -11.28 -32.03
C SER A 29 0.24 -10.33 -32.98
N ARG A 30 0.93 -10.89 -33.98
CA ARG A 30 1.48 -10.13 -35.13
C ARG A 30 0.31 -9.66 -36.01
N LYS A 31 0.63 -8.80 -36.99
CA LYS A 31 -0.35 -8.30 -37.96
C LYS A 31 -1.01 -9.39 -38.79
N ASP A 32 -0.30 -10.50 -39.01
CA ASP A 32 -0.79 -11.69 -39.72
C ASP A 32 -1.57 -12.66 -38.82
N GLY A 33 -1.79 -12.30 -37.55
CA GLY A 33 -2.49 -13.12 -36.56
C GLY A 33 -1.61 -14.16 -35.85
N SER A 34 -0.38 -14.39 -36.30
CA SER A 34 0.52 -15.34 -35.64
C SER A 34 0.93 -14.88 -34.23
N PRO A 35 1.04 -15.78 -33.25
CA PRO A 35 1.46 -15.41 -31.90
C PRO A 35 2.97 -15.14 -31.85
N PHE A 36 3.37 -14.19 -31.01
CA PHE A 36 4.77 -13.97 -30.62
C PHE A 36 4.89 -13.74 -29.13
N LEU A 37 6.05 -14.08 -28.58
CA LEU A 37 6.35 -13.85 -27.16
C LEU A 37 7.23 -12.62 -27.00
N LEU A 38 6.98 -11.87 -25.95
CA LEU A 38 7.76 -10.71 -25.57
C LEU A 38 7.97 -10.71 -24.06
N ARG A 39 9.22 -10.62 -23.64
CA ARG A 39 9.61 -10.32 -22.26
C ARG A 39 10.43 -9.05 -22.25
N THR A 40 10.20 -8.18 -21.28
CA THR A 40 10.95 -6.92 -21.14
C THR A 40 11.80 -6.97 -19.89
N MET A 41 13.07 -6.63 -20.03
CA MET A 41 13.99 -6.45 -18.91
C MET A 41 14.49 -5.01 -18.91
N THR A 42 14.64 -4.43 -17.73
CA THR A 42 15.36 -3.17 -17.58
C THR A 42 16.77 -3.47 -17.09
N VAL A 43 17.76 -2.89 -17.73
CA VAL A 43 19.17 -3.00 -17.33
C VAL A 43 19.75 -1.64 -17.00
N TYR A 44 20.82 -1.63 -16.25
CA TYR A 44 21.54 -0.42 -15.88
C TYR A 44 23.06 -0.59 -15.96
N ASP A 45 23.73 0.54 -16.11
CA ASP A 45 25.15 0.73 -15.84
C ASP A 45 25.32 1.87 -14.83
N ASN A 46 26.54 2.41 -14.69
CA ASN A 46 26.83 3.47 -13.72
C ASN A 46 26.09 4.79 -14.00
N ASP A 47 25.66 5.02 -15.23
CA ASP A 47 25.24 6.35 -15.69
C ASP A 47 23.81 6.34 -16.24
N SER A 48 23.28 5.17 -16.60
CA SER A 48 22.12 5.06 -17.49
C SER A 48 21.35 3.76 -17.29
N THR A 49 20.09 3.79 -17.71
CA THR A 49 19.21 2.62 -17.76
C THR A 49 18.68 2.43 -19.17
N ALA A 50 18.39 1.18 -19.55
CA ALA A 50 17.85 0.86 -20.86
C ALA A 50 16.83 -0.28 -20.79
N SER A 51 15.85 -0.23 -21.68
CA SER A 51 14.90 -1.34 -21.87
C SER A 51 15.47 -2.35 -22.87
N VAL A 52 15.33 -3.63 -22.52
CA VAL A 52 15.74 -4.79 -23.31
C VAL A 52 14.50 -5.63 -23.61
N LYS A 53 14.13 -5.71 -24.89
CA LYS A 53 13.01 -6.52 -25.39
C LYS A 53 13.53 -7.86 -25.90
N LEU A 54 13.10 -8.93 -25.24
CA LEU A 54 13.40 -10.32 -25.56
C LEU A 54 12.26 -10.89 -26.41
N TRP A 55 12.56 -11.29 -27.64
CA TRP A 55 11.56 -11.73 -28.61
C TRP A 55 11.53 -13.24 -28.77
N ASP A 56 10.32 -13.79 -28.92
CA ASP A 56 10.06 -15.19 -29.26
C ASP A 56 10.82 -16.16 -28.33
N GLU A 57 11.70 -17.00 -28.88
CA GLU A 57 12.52 -17.95 -28.11
C GLU A 57 13.36 -17.28 -27.01
N LYS A 58 13.78 -16.03 -27.19
CA LYS A 58 14.57 -15.29 -26.20
C LYS A 58 13.74 -14.81 -25.03
N ALA A 59 12.42 -14.69 -25.20
CA ALA A 59 11.52 -14.34 -24.11
C ALA A 59 11.48 -15.40 -23.00
N ASN A 60 11.78 -16.66 -23.33
CA ASN A 60 11.85 -17.79 -22.40
C ASN A 60 13.25 -18.44 -22.41
N LEU A 61 14.30 -17.63 -22.57
CA LEU A 61 15.68 -18.11 -22.57
C LEU A 61 15.97 -18.89 -21.27
N PRO A 62 16.58 -20.10 -21.31
CA PRO A 62 16.85 -20.88 -20.10
C PRO A 62 17.66 -20.08 -19.06
N GLY A 63 17.20 -20.08 -17.80
CA GLY A 63 17.83 -19.32 -16.71
C GLY A 63 17.44 -17.83 -16.65
N ILE A 64 16.67 -17.30 -17.60
CA ILE A 64 16.22 -15.90 -17.57
C ILE A 64 15.33 -15.59 -16.36
N GLU A 65 14.62 -16.59 -15.83
CA GLU A 65 13.77 -16.47 -14.63
C GLU A 65 14.58 -16.53 -13.33
N GLU A 66 15.81 -17.03 -13.39
CA GLU A 66 16.71 -17.11 -12.24
C GLU A 66 17.50 -15.81 -12.04
N LEU A 67 17.53 -14.94 -13.06
CA LEU A 67 18.17 -13.63 -12.98
C LEU A 67 17.48 -12.75 -11.94
N LYS A 68 18.29 -12.20 -11.03
CA LYS A 68 17.87 -11.31 -9.96
C LYS A 68 18.31 -9.88 -10.23
N PRO A 69 17.62 -8.89 -9.65
CA PRO A 69 18.12 -7.52 -9.65
C PRO A 69 19.55 -7.45 -9.10
N GLY A 70 20.41 -6.73 -9.81
CA GLY A 70 21.83 -6.62 -9.52
C GLY A 70 22.72 -7.62 -10.27
N ASP A 71 22.17 -8.69 -10.85
CA ASP A 71 22.96 -9.67 -11.59
C ASP A 71 23.66 -9.04 -12.79
N LEU A 72 24.94 -9.35 -12.95
CA LEU A 72 25.74 -8.87 -14.06
C LEU A 72 25.51 -9.78 -15.28
N ILE A 73 25.15 -9.16 -16.41
CA ILE A 73 24.89 -9.86 -17.66
C ILE A 73 25.63 -9.20 -18.83
N LYS A 74 25.83 -9.98 -19.88
CA LYS A 74 26.33 -9.52 -21.16
C LYS A 74 25.28 -9.81 -22.22
N ILE A 75 24.80 -8.75 -22.85
CA ILE A 75 23.92 -8.81 -24.01
C ILE A 75 24.80 -8.77 -25.26
N ILE A 76 24.67 -9.74 -26.16
CA ILE A 76 25.57 -9.95 -27.29
C ILE A 76 24.78 -9.87 -28.59
N LYS A 77 25.34 -9.14 -29.58
CA LYS A 77 24.77 -8.97 -30.93
C LYS A 77 23.30 -8.52 -30.92
N ALA A 78 22.95 -7.60 -30.03
CA ALA A 78 21.64 -6.97 -30.00
C ALA A 78 21.54 -5.85 -31.05
N TYR A 79 20.31 -5.40 -31.30
CA TYR A 79 20.06 -4.26 -32.18
C TYR A 79 19.13 -3.25 -31.50
N VAL A 80 19.26 -1.97 -31.85
CA VAL A 80 18.54 -0.88 -31.19
C VAL A 80 17.44 -0.34 -32.10
N LYS A 81 16.21 -0.30 -31.60
CA LYS A 81 15.05 0.31 -32.26
C LYS A 81 14.45 1.39 -31.37
N SER A 82 13.69 2.30 -31.98
CA SER A 82 12.86 3.24 -31.24
C SER A 82 11.66 2.52 -30.63
N ASP A 83 11.34 2.81 -29.38
CA ASP A 83 10.03 2.50 -28.81
C ASP A 83 8.96 3.50 -29.29
N LEU A 84 7.70 3.27 -28.91
CA LEU A 84 6.56 4.12 -29.26
C LEU A 84 6.73 5.59 -28.82
N ASN A 85 7.49 5.84 -27.76
CA ASN A 85 7.79 7.17 -27.23
C ASN A 85 9.07 7.80 -27.81
N GLY A 86 9.73 7.14 -28.78
CA GLY A 86 11.00 7.61 -29.34
C GLY A 86 12.26 7.11 -28.62
N SER A 87 12.15 6.49 -27.44
CA SER A 87 13.34 6.10 -26.66
C SER A 87 14.05 4.88 -27.26
N PRO A 88 15.40 4.83 -27.23
CA PRO A 88 16.14 3.68 -27.73
C PRO A 88 15.85 2.44 -26.87
N THR A 89 15.56 1.32 -27.53
CA THR A 89 15.31 0.02 -26.91
C THR A 89 16.22 -1.03 -27.51
N ILE A 90 16.89 -1.78 -26.66
CA ILE A 90 17.75 -2.90 -27.03
C ILE A 90 16.83 -4.09 -27.34
N ASN A 91 17.00 -4.73 -28.48
CA ASN A 91 16.20 -5.88 -28.88
C ASN A 91 17.10 -7.10 -29.03
N VAL A 92 16.69 -8.19 -28.40
CA VAL A 92 17.38 -9.48 -28.39
C VAL A 92 16.50 -10.47 -29.15
N GLY A 93 16.91 -10.80 -30.38
CA GLY A 93 16.22 -11.75 -31.27
C GLY A 93 17.07 -12.99 -31.55
N SER A 94 16.77 -13.72 -32.63
CA SER A 94 17.41 -15.01 -32.96
C SER A 94 18.94 -14.96 -33.06
N GLY A 95 19.50 -13.87 -33.58
CA GLY A 95 20.96 -13.67 -33.69
C GLY A 95 21.66 -13.16 -32.43
N SER A 96 20.91 -12.87 -31.37
CA SER A 96 21.41 -12.26 -30.13
C SER A 96 21.47 -13.29 -28.99
N ASN A 97 22.30 -13.02 -27.99
CA ASN A 97 22.38 -13.86 -26.79
C ASN A 97 22.46 -13.02 -25.51
N ILE A 98 22.09 -13.61 -24.39
CA ILE A 98 22.33 -13.08 -23.05
C ILE A 98 23.11 -14.13 -22.27
N GLU A 99 24.17 -13.68 -21.61
CA GLU A 99 25.04 -14.52 -20.80
C GLU A 99 25.21 -13.88 -19.42
N SER A 100 25.11 -14.68 -18.36
CA SER A 100 25.51 -14.23 -17.02
C SER A 100 27.03 -14.03 -16.96
N ALA A 101 27.47 -12.99 -16.27
CA ALA A 101 28.87 -12.67 -16.10
C ALA A 101 29.25 -12.75 -14.61
N ASN A 102 30.09 -13.73 -14.25
CA ASN A 102 30.48 -13.99 -12.85
C ASN A 102 31.85 -13.39 -12.49
N LYS A 103 32.15 -12.20 -13.01
CA LYS A 103 33.44 -11.53 -12.82
C LYS A 103 33.25 -10.19 -12.10
N GLU A 104 34.33 -9.68 -11.51
CA GLU A 104 34.35 -8.31 -11.00
C GLU A 104 34.00 -7.33 -12.13
N SER A 105 33.11 -6.39 -11.84
CA SER A 105 32.67 -5.36 -12.78
C SER A 105 32.75 -3.99 -12.12
N LYS A 106 33.02 -2.99 -12.95
CA LYS A 106 33.01 -1.57 -12.56
C LYS A 106 31.61 -1.00 -12.48
N ILE A 107 30.59 -1.76 -12.89
CA ILE A 107 29.19 -1.37 -12.77
C ILE A 107 28.78 -1.51 -11.31
N CYS A 108 28.31 -0.40 -10.73
CA CYS A 108 27.96 -0.29 -9.33
C CYS A 108 26.90 -1.34 -8.93
N PRO A 109 26.92 -1.81 -7.68
CA PRO A 109 25.82 -2.58 -7.13
C PRO A 109 24.49 -1.83 -7.20
N ILE A 110 23.39 -2.59 -7.15
CA ILE A 110 22.03 -2.03 -7.22
C ILE A 110 21.67 -1.19 -5.99
N ASP A 111 22.34 -1.45 -4.86
CA ASP A 111 22.16 -0.71 -3.61
C ASP A 111 22.64 0.74 -3.73
N ASP A 112 23.67 0.99 -4.55
CA ASP A 112 24.21 2.32 -4.80
C ASP A 112 23.26 3.20 -5.64
N LEU A 113 22.29 2.59 -6.32
CA LEU A 113 21.23 3.30 -7.07
C LEU A 113 20.05 3.71 -6.20
N ALA A 114 19.99 3.23 -4.96
CA ALA A 114 18.83 3.43 -4.10
C ALA A 114 18.75 4.88 -3.61
N VAL A 115 17.59 5.52 -3.82
CA VAL A 115 17.30 6.86 -3.34
C VAL A 115 16.15 6.83 -2.35
N ASP A 116 16.18 7.72 -1.34
CA ASP A 116 15.05 7.86 -0.43
C ASP A 116 13.84 8.45 -1.16
N VAL A 117 12.63 8.11 -0.68
CA VAL A 117 11.39 8.71 -1.15
C VAL A 117 11.46 10.23 -1.09
N SER A 118 12.12 10.84 -0.10
CA SER A 118 12.24 12.31 0.03
C SER A 118 12.92 12.93 -1.20
N ASP A 119 13.89 12.22 -1.79
CA ASP A 119 14.83 12.76 -2.76
C ASP A 119 14.38 12.59 -4.22
N ILE A 120 13.25 11.91 -4.46
CA ILE A 120 12.70 11.74 -5.81
C ILE A 120 12.20 13.08 -6.38
N LYS A 121 12.41 13.26 -7.68
CA LYS A 121 12.11 14.44 -8.49
C LYS A 121 11.16 14.07 -9.63
N GLU A 122 10.59 15.07 -10.29
CA GLU A 122 9.70 14.84 -11.43
C GLU A 122 10.41 14.19 -12.62
N ASN A 123 9.65 13.44 -13.42
CA ASN A 123 10.07 12.85 -14.70
C ASN A 123 11.27 11.88 -14.63
N GLN A 124 11.55 11.31 -13.46
CA GLN A 124 12.53 10.24 -13.32
C GLN A 124 11.93 8.87 -13.66
N SER A 125 12.76 7.98 -14.22
CA SER A 125 12.37 6.62 -14.63
C SER A 125 13.39 5.61 -14.12
N ASN A 126 12.95 4.35 -13.98
CA ASN A 126 13.81 3.21 -13.61
C ASN A 126 14.54 3.41 -12.27
N LEU A 127 13.90 4.08 -11.31
CA LEU A 127 14.46 4.33 -9.99
C LEU A 127 14.44 3.07 -9.12
N VAL A 128 15.40 3.02 -8.20
CA VAL A 128 15.35 2.18 -7.00
C VAL A 128 15.01 3.10 -5.83
N VAL A 129 13.84 2.93 -5.22
CA VAL A 129 13.34 3.84 -4.18
C VAL A 129 13.22 3.13 -2.84
N LEU A 130 13.70 3.78 -1.78
CA LEU A 130 13.58 3.36 -0.38
C LEU A 130 12.57 4.23 0.36
N GLY A 131 11.83 3.63 1.28
CA GLY A 131 10.94 4.35 2.20
C GLY A 131 10.37 3.44 3.26
N LYS A 132 9.58 3.99 4.18
CA LYS A 132 8.83 3.21 5.18
C LYS A 132 7.35 3.23 4.86
N ILE A 133 6.63 2.13 5.07
CA ILE A 133 5.17 2.13 4.84
C ILE A 133 4.49 3.14 5.76
N ASP A 134 3.61 3.95 5.18
CA ASP A 134 2.84 5.01 5.85
C ASP A 134 1.33 4.82 5.61
N GLY A 135 0.71 3.98 6.45
CA GLY A 135 -0.71 3.64 6.34
C GLY A 135 -0.97 2.42 5.46
N ASN A 136 -2.23 2.23 5.08
CA ASN A 136 -2.70 0.97 4.51
C ASN A 136 -2.18 0.72 3.09
N ILE A 137 -2.03 -0.55 2.78
CA ILE A 137 -1.86 -1.05 1.42
C ILE A 137 -3.23 -1.56 0.93
N THR A 138 -3.60 -1.22 -0.29
CA THR A 138 -4.91 -1.56 -0.85
C THR A 138 -4.80 -1.95 -2.32
N THR A 139 -5.59 -2.93 -2.71
CA THR A 139 -5.83 -3.28 -4.11
C THR A 139 -6.84 -2.31 -4.74
N LEU A 140 -6.44 -1.74 -5.87
CA LEU A 140 -7.27 -0.95 -6.79
C LEU A 140 -7.75 -1.85 -7.92
N GLU A 141 -9.03 -1.82 -8.23
CA GLU A 141 -9.60 -2.44 -9.42
C GLU A 141 -10.06 -1.36 -10.39
N PHE A 142 -9.84 -1.59 -11.68
CA PHE A 142 -10.23 -0.65 -12.73
C PHE A 142 -10.49 -1.39 -14.04
N THR A 143 -11.24 -0.75 -14.94
CA THR A 143 -11.39 -1.22 -16.31
C THR A 143 -10.39 -0.48 -17.20
N ASN A 144 -9.54 -1.22 -17.91
CA ASN A 144 -8.54 -0.63 -18.78
C ASN A 144 -9.17 -0.06 -20.07
N LYS A 145 -8.37 0.61 -20.91
CA LYS A 145 -8.85 1.21 -22.17
C LYS A 145 -9.41 0.20 -23.19
N ARG A 146 -9.11 -1.10 -23.02
CA ARG A 146 -9.62 -2.20 -23.84
C ARG A 146 -10.91 -2.81 -23.27
N GLY A 147 -11.42 -2.29 -22.17
CA GLY A 147 -12.59 -2.85 -21.49
C GLY A 147 -12.27 -4.05 -20.58
N GLU A 148 -10.99 -4.38 -20.40
CA GLU A 148 -10.58 -5.54 -19.60
C GLU A 148 -10.38 -5.12 -18.13
N PRO A 149 -10.72 -6.00 -17.16
CA PRO A 149 -10.45 -5.74 -15.76
C PRO A 149 -8.93 -5.69 -15.52
N GLY A 150 -8.50 -4.73 -14.71
CA GLY A 150 -7.13 -4.52 -14.30
C GLY A 150 -7.05 -4.30 -12.79
N LYS A 151 -5.90 -4.67 -12.23
CA LYS A 151 -5.58 -4.46 -10.81
C LYS A 151 -4.37 -3.56 -10.64
N GLY A 152 -4.30 -2.87 -9.51
CA GLY A 152 -3.14 -2.10 -9.11
C GLY A 152 -2.97 -2.13 -7.60
N LEU A 153 -1.73 -2.07 -7.13
CA LEU A 153 -1.40 -2.02 -5.71
C LEU A 153 -1.15 -0.58 -5.33
N LYS A 154 -1.92 -0.04 -4.37
CA LYS A 154 -1.76 1.32 -3.86
C LYS A 154 -1.22 1.27 -2.44
N MET A 155 -0.20 2.08 -2.18
CA MET A 155 0.36 2.27 -0.84
C MET A 155 0.94 3.68 -0.70
N ARG A 156 1.44 4.03 0.48
CA ARG A 156 2.18 5.26 0.73
C ARG A 156 3.48 4.93 1.40
N LEU A 157 4.54 5.63 1.00
CA LEU A 157 5.86 5.50 1.59
C LEU A 157 6.28 6.85 2.18
N LYS A 158 6.76 6.82 3.42
CA LYS A 158 7.32 7.95 4.15
C LYS A 158 8.84 7.94 4.03
N GLY A 159 9.38 9.10 3.65
CA GLY A 159 10.81 9.34 3.53
C GLY A 159 11.45 9.74 4.85
N ASN A 160 12.76 9.97 4.82
CA ASN A 160 13.54 10.39 5.99
C ASN A 160 13.19 11.82 6.46
N ASP A 161 12.68 12.66 5.56
CA ASP A 161 12.15 14.00 5.84
C ASP A 161 10.78 13.98 6.56
N GLY A 162 10.19 12.79 6.71
CA GLY A 162 8.87 12.59 7.30
C GLY A 162 7.71 12.85 6.34
N ALA A 163 7.96 13.31 5.11
CA ALA A 163 6.95 13.45 4.09
C ALA A 163 6.60 12.09 3.49
N ALA A 164 5.32 11.90 3.13
CA ALA A 164 4.84 10.68 2.51
C ALA A 164 4.48 10.93 1.04
N LYS A 165 4.85 9.99 0.18
CA LYS A 165 4.53 9.99 -1.26
C LYS A 165 3.67 8.78 -1.60
N GLY A 166 2.67 9.00 -2.46
CA GLY A 166 1.78 7.95 -2.94
C GLY A 166 2.51 7.02 -3.90
N VAL A 167 2.22 5.72 -3.81
CA VAL A 167 2.77 4.68 -4.68
C VAL A 167 1.61 3.92 -5.34
N VAL A 168 1.69 3.73 -6.65
CA VAL A 168 0.74 2.92 -7.42
C VAL A 168 1.50 1.96 -8.33
N ILE A 169 1.34 0.65 -8.13
CA ILE A 169 2.00 -0.39 -8.92
C ILE A 169 0.94 -1.12 -9.75
N TRP A 170 0.92 -0.86 -11.05
CA TRP A 170 -0.07 -1.42 -11.95
C TRP A 170 0.21 -2.89 -12.27
N GLY A 171 -0.82 -3.73 -12.33
CA GLY A 171 -0.69 -5.16 -12.64
C GLY A 171 -0.27 -6.02 -11.44
N LYS A 172 -0.21 -5.44 -10.24
CA LYS A 172 -0.01 -6.17 -8.98
C LYS A 172 -1.17 -5.90 -8.02
N ASP A 173 -1.39 -6.84 -7.10
CA ASP A 173 -2.32 -6.71 -5.98
C ASP A 173 -1.65 -7.19 -4.68
N GLU A 174 -2.41 -7.25 -3.59
CA GLU A 174 -1.91 -7.64 -2.26
C GLU A 174 -1.31 -9.06 -2.21
N SER A 175 -1.64 -9.94 -3.17
CA SER A 175 -1.11 -11.32 -3.19
C SER A 175 0.39 -11.41 -3.41
N PHE A 176 1.02 -10.35 -3.93
CA PHE A 176 2.47 -10.27 -4.14
C PHE A 176 3.25 -9.87 -2.88
N LEU A 177 2.54 -9.57 -1.79
CA LEU A 177 3.15 -9.09 -0.56
C LEU A 177 3.24 -10.20 0.50
N PRO A 178 4.18 -10.09 1.46
CA PRO A 178 4.15 -10.93 2.65
C PRO A 178 2.80 -10.80 3.37
N LYS A 179 2.33 -11.91 3.96
CA LYS A 179 1.06 -11.90 4.69
C LYS A 179 1.13 -11.07 5.96
N LEU A 180 2.26 -11.04 6.66
CA LEU A 180 2.51 -10.14 7.79
C LEU A 180 3.44 -9.00 7.37
N ILE A 181 2.98 -7.76 7.54
CA ILE A 181 3.76 -6.55 7.29
C ILE A 181 3.78 -5.70 8.57
N PRO A 182 4.96 -5.52 9.20
CA PRO A 182 5.09 -4.67 10.37
C PRO A 182 4.77 -3.19 10.09
N GLN A 183 4.33 -2.48 11.12
CA GLN A 183 4.18 -1.03 11.03
C GLN A 183 5.53 -0.37 10.74
N ASN A 184 5.53 0.64 9.86
CA ASN A 184 6.74 1.34 9.42
C ASN A 184 7.80 0.43 8.77
N ALA A 185 7.43 -0.75 8.27
CA ALA A 185 8.36 -1.64 7.59
C ALA A 185 9.06 -0.92 6.44
N LYS A 186 10.36 -1.17 6.29
CA LYS A 186 11.15 -0.61 5.19
C LYS A 186 10.75 -1.30 3.90
N VAL A 187 10.59 -0.52 2.86
CA VAL A 187 10.23 -0.96 1.53
C VAL A 187 11.27 -0.49 0.55
N ARG A 188 11.66 -1.38 -0.34
CA ARG A 188 12.46 -1.08 -1.52
C ARG A 188 11.66 -1.40 -2.77
N LEU A 189 11.55 -0.42 -3.66
CA LEU A 189 10.86 -0.53 -4.95
C LEU A 189 11.88 -0.45 -6.07
N LEU A 190 11.88 -1.41 -6.99
CA LEU A 190 12.84 -1.46 -8.10
C LEU A 190 12.15 -1.26 -9.44
N GLY A 191 12.69 -0.34 -10.26
CA GLY A 191 12.18 -0.04 -11.59
C GLY A 191 10.84 0.68 -11.53
N VAL A 192 10.76 1.69 -10.68
CA VAL A 192 9.62 2.62 -10.61
C VAL A 192 9.95 3.93 -11.34
N ARG A 193 8.92 4.70 -11.65
CA ARG A 193 9.05 6.04 -12.22
C ARG A 193 8.26 7.03 -11.41
N THR A 194 8.60 8.31 -11.53
CA THR A 194 7.82 9.38 -10.93
C THR A 194 6.80 9.93 -11.91
N LYS A 195 5.63 10.29 -11.42
CA LYS A 195 4.59 10.95 -12.19
C LYS A 195 3.92 12.02 -11.33
N VAL A 196 3.67 13.20 -11.88
CA VAL A 196 2.84 14.20 -11.20
C VAL A 196 1.37 13.78 -11.32
N GLY A 197 0.76 13.46 -10.18
CA GLY A 197 -0.67 13.21 -10.04
C GLY A 197 -1.40 14.42 -9.47
N ASN A 198 -2.71 14.28 -9.24
CA ASN A 198 -3.55 15.36 -8.71
C ASN A 198 -3.18 15.74 -7.27
N GLN A 199 -2.54 14.84 -6.53
CA GLN A 199 -2.11 15.05 -5.14
C GLN A 199 -0.61 15.35 -5.04
N GLY A 200 0.04 15.71 -6.16
CA GLY A 200 1.47 15.98 -6.24
C GLY A 200 2.26 14.81 -6.82
N LEU A 201 3.54 14.73 -6.47
CA LEU A 201 4.46 13.73 -7.01
C LEU A 201 4.14 12.33 -6.47
N GLU A 202 3.90 11.39 -7.38
CA GLU A 202 3.62 9.99 -7.09
C GLU A 202 4.68 9.07 -7.69
N ILE A 203 4.86 7.90 -7.07
CA ILE A 203 5.68 6.80 -7.58
C ILE A 203 4.77 5.81 -8.30
N HIS A 204 5.10 5.51 -9.54
CA HIS A 204 4.34 4.60 -10.39
C HIS A 204 5.22 3.40 -10.77
N GLY A 205 4.73 2.20 -10.49
CA GLY A 205 5.32 0.93 -10.90
C GLY A 205 4.45 0.19 -11.92
N ASN A 206 4.94 -0.94 -12.40
CA ASN A 206 4.20 -1.86 -13.27
C ASN A 206 4.41 -3.32 -12.81
N GLU A 207 3.98 -4.28 -13.62
CA GLU A 207 4.11 -5.71 -13.32
C GLU A 207 5.57 -6.18 -13.11
N ALA A 208 6.56 -5.48 -13.70
CA ALA A 208 7.97 -5.78 -13.54
C ALA A 208 8.57 -5.12 -12.29
N THR A 209 7.86 -4.20 -11.64
CA THR A 209 8.34 -3.56 -10.41
C THR A 209 8.48 -4.59 -9.30
N LEU A 210 9.69 -4.75 -8.76
CA LEU A 210 9.91 -5.57 -7.58
C LEU A 210 9.59 -4.75 -6.33
N VAL A 211 8.93 -5.38 -5.36
CA VAL A 211 8.57 -4.80 -4.06
C VAL A 211 9.19 -5.69 -3.00
N GLU A 212 10.18 -5.16 -2.29
CA GLU A 212 10.82 -5.85 -1.17
C GLU A 212 10.38 -5.17 0.13
N ILE A 213 9.85 -5.95 1.06
CA ILE A 213 9.38 -5.46 2.36
C ILE A 213 10.18 -6.17 3.47
N GLU A 214 10.89 -5.39 4.27
CA GLU A 214 11.68 -5.90 5.40
C GLU A 214 10.77 -6.42 6.51
N GLY A 215 11.08 -7.61 7.03
CA GLY A 215 10.35 -8.20 8.16
C GLY A 215 9.05 -8.94 7.79
N GLY A 216 8.80 -9.16 6.50
CA GLY A 216 7.68 -9.97 6.03
C GLY A 216 7.75 -11.43 6.50
N LYS A 217 6.69 -11.92 7.14
CA LYS A 217 6.57 -13.32 7.61
C LYS A 217 5.20 -13.90 7.26
N GLU A 218 5.01 -15.20 7.50
CA GLU A 218 3.68 -15.82 7.58
C GLU A 218 2.88 -15.25 8.76
N THR A 219 1.56 -15.35 8.69
CA THR A 219 0.66 -14.91 9.76
C THR A 219 0.61 -15.93 10.90
N GLU A 220 0.36 -15.43 12.11
CA GLU A 220 0.09 -16.23 13.30
C GLU A 220 -1.38 -16.04 13.71
N PRO A 221 -1.98 -16.99 14.46
CA PRO A 221 -3.33 -16.81 14.98
C PRO A 221 -3.41 -15.59 15.90
N VAL A 222 -4.45 -14.78 15.72
CA VAL A 222 -4.74 -13.62 16.54
C VAL A 222 -5.99 -13.90 17.37
N ILE A 223 -5.89 -13.73 18.68
CA ILE A 223 -7.03 -13.83 19.60
C ILE A 223 -7.53 -12.42 19.90
N VAL A 224 -8.81 -12.18 19.63
CA VAL A 224 -9.40 -10.84 19.72
C VAL A 224 -10.79 -10.92 20.34
N ARG A 225 -11.09 -10.03 21.31
CA ARG A 225 -12.46 -9.79 21.75
C ARG A 225 -13.09 -8.68 20.93
N ILE A 226 -14.24 -8.96 20.31
CA ILE A 226 -14.92 -8.00 19.43
C ILE A 226 -15.54 -6.87 20.24
N ALA A 227 -15.16 -5.64 19.91
CA ALA A 227 -15.65 -4.40 20.51
C ALA A 227 -16.78 -3.77 19.71
N THR A 228 -16.62 -3.73 18.39
CA THR A 228 -17.61 -3.21 17.47
C THR A 228 -17.65 -4.08 16.25
N ILE A 229 -18.82 -4.20 15.63
CA ILE A 229 -19.01 -4.85 14.34
C ILE A 229 -20.03 -4.04 13.56
N LYS A 230 -19.74 -3.76 12.30
CA LYS A 230 -20.68 -3.08 11.39
C LYS A 230 -20.43 -3.51 9.95
N ARG A 231 -21.51 -3.57 9.17
CA ARG A 231 -21.44 -3.80 7.73
C ARG A 231 -21.27 -2.47 7.02
N ASN A 232 -20.29 -2.34 6.13
CA ASN A 232 -20.13 -1.17 5.30
C ASN A 232 -20.95 -1.32 4.00
N ASP A 233 -21.24 -0.20 3.32
CA ASP A 233 -22.09 -0.13 2.12
C ASP A 233 -21.57 -0.97 0.92
N GLY A 234 -20.35 -1.49 1.00
CA GLY A 234 -19.68 -2.32 -0.02
C GLY A 234 -19.56 -3.80 0.36
N GLU A 235 -20.53 -4.36 1.07
CA GLU A 235 -20.63 -5.77 1.51
C GLU A 235 -19.54 -6.29 2.46
N LYS A 236 -18.52 -5.49 2.78
CA LYS A 236 -17.49 -5.84 3.77
C LYS A 236 -17.96 -5.58 5.19
N THR A 237 -17.74 -6.53 6.09
CA THR A 237 -17.93 -6.35 7.53
C THR A 237 -16.64 -5.80 8.12
N ILE A 238 -16.73 -4.70 8.86
CA ILE A 238 -15.60 -4.15 9.60
C ILE A 238 -15.88 -4.27 11.10
N ALA A 239 -14.87 -4.70 11.84
CA ALA A 239 -14.92 -4.84 13.27
C ALA A 239 -13.70 -4.20 13.92
N THR A 240 -13.85 -3.77 15.16
CA THR A 240 -12.72 -3.46 16.04
C THR A 240 -12.75 -4.44 17.19
N GLY A 241 -11.60 -4.86 17.67
CA GLY A 241 -11.50 -5.63 18.90
C GLY A 241 -10.24 -5.32 19.69
N ILE A 242 -10.06 -6.06 20.78
CA ILE A 242 -8.92 -5.95 21.69
C ILE A 242 -8.22 -7.30 21.81
N ASP A 243 -6.90 -7.29 21.72
CA ASP A 243 -6.05 -8.47 21.95
C ASP A 243 -5.70 -8.65 23.45
N ASP A 244 -5.02 -9.73 23.78
CA ASP A 244 -4.51 -10.04 25.12
C ASP A 244 -3.53 -8.99 25.69
N LYS A 245 -2.87 -8.24 24.81
CA LYS A 245 -1.91 -7.17 25.14
C LYS A 245 -2.56 -5.79 25.26
N LYS A 246 -3.89 -5.69 25.19
CA LYS A 246 -4.67 -4.43 25.18
C LYS A 246 -4.47 -3.56 23.94
N ASN A 247 -3.95 -4.10 22.86
CA ASN A 247 -3.90 -3.39 21.59
C ASN A 247 -5.27 -3.45 20.91
N MET A 248 -5.63 -2.33 20.28
CA MET A 248 -6.78 -2.27 19.40
C MET A 248 -6.45 -2.96 18.08
N VAL A 249 -7.28 -3.91 17.68
CA VAL A 249 -7.17 -4.67 16.42
C VAL A 249 -8.30 -4.28 15.49
N TYR A 250 -7.96 -3.93 14.24
CA TYR A 250 -8.92 -3.57 13.20
C TYR A 250 -9.12 -4.74 12.26
N ILE A 251 -10.37 -5.16 12.06
CA ILE A 251 -10.69 -6.35 11.28
C ILE A 251 -11.50 -5.91 10.06
N SER A 252 -11.06 -6.29 8.88
CA SER A 252 -11.82 -6.14 7.64
C SER A 252 -12.13 -7.51 7.05
N ASP A 253 -13.40 -7.85 7.00
CA ASP A 253 -13.92 -9.12 6.50
C ASP A 253 -14.66 -8.93 5.17
N SER A 254 -14.16 -9.59 4.14
CA SER A 254 -14.80 -9.67 2.81
C SER A 254 -15.37 -11.05 2.47
N SER A 255 -15.36 -12.00 3.41
CA SER A 255 -15.88 -13.36 3.24
C SER A 255 -17.08 -13.67 4.14
N ASN A 256 -17.62 -12.68 4.86
CA ASN A 256 -18.77 -12.79 5.76
C ASN A 256 -18.54 -13.77 6.94
N MET A 257 -17.28 -14.07 7.28
CA MET A 257 -16.95 -14.95 8.41
C MET A 257 -17.36 -14.35 9.77
N LEU A 258 -17.51 -13.03 9.86
CA LEU A 258 -17.96 -12.33 11.07
C LEU A 258 -19.49 -12.26 11.22
N ASP A 259 -20.30 -12.72 10.26
CA ASP A 259 -21.77 -12.55 10.28
C ASP A 259 -22.45 -13.24 11.48
N SER A 260 -21.81 -14.25 12.08
CA SER A 260 -22.31 -14.96 13.28
C SER A 260 -21.69 -14.49 14.61
N ILE A 261 -20.77 -13.52 14.55
CA ILE A 261 -20.00 -13.05 15.70
C ILE A 261 -20.68 -11.82 16.32
N ASN A 262 -20.81 -11.81 17.64
CA ASN A 262 -21.44 -10.72 18.37
C ASN A 262 -20.43 -9.85 19.12
N ILE A 263 -20.85 -8.64 19.50
CA ILE A 263 -20.06 -7.77 20.38
C ILE A 263 -19.81 -8.50 21.70
N GLY A 264 -18.55 -8.50 22.15
CA GLY A 264 -18.09 -9.18 23.36
C GLY A 264 -17.57 -10.59 23.14
N ASP A 265 -17.87 -11.22 22.01
CA ASP A 265 -17.35 -12.55 21.66
C ASP A 265 -15.83 -12.53 21.51
N VAL A 266 -15.17 -13.59 21.96
CA VAL A 266 -13.75 -13.83 21.73
C VAL A 266 -13.61 -14.73 20.51
N ILE A 267 -12.81 -14.28 19.54
CA ILE A 267 -12.49 -15.04 18.34
C ILE A 267 -11.00 -15.38 18.31
N GLU A 268 -10.68 -16.53 17.76
CA GLU A 268 -9.35 -16.85 17.27
C GLU A 268 -9.40 -16.84 15.74
N CYS A 269 -8.56 -16.01 15.13
CA CYS A 269 -8.52 -15.82 13.69
C CYS A 269 -7.12 -16.09 13.14
N MET A 270 -7.02 -16.92 12.11
CA MET A 270 -5.88 -16.94 11.20
C MET A 270 -6.19 -15.99 10.03
N PRO A 271 -5.66 -14.76 10.03
CA PRO A 271 -5.95 -13.80 8.97
C PRO A 271 -5.16 -14.13 7.69
N SER A 272 -5.72 -13.75 6.54
CA SER A 272 -5.03 -13.85 5.26
C SER A 272 -3.93 -12.81 5.11
N GLN A 273 -4.09 -11.65 5.76
CA GLN A 273 -3.10 -10.59 5.81
C GLN A 273 -3.16 -9.82 7.13
N VAL A 274 -2.01 -9.36 7.60
CA VAL A 274 -1.83 -8.52 8.79
C VAL A 274 -0.95 -7.33 8.42
N PHE A 275 -1.44 -6.13 8.69
CA PHE A 275 -0.70 -4.88 8.53
C PHE A 275 -0.77 -4.08 9.84
N GLY A 276 0.34 -4.05 10.59
CA GLY A 276 0.34 -3.50 11.94
C GLY A 276 -0.72 -4.19 12.81
N ASN A 277 -1.67 -3.42 13.34
CA ASN A 277 -2.81 -3.96 14.11
C ASN A 277 -4.08 -4.18 13.25
N SER A 278 -3.99 -4.01 11.92
CA SER A 278 -5.10 -4.32 11.02
C SER A 278 -4.95 -5.73 10.49
N ILE A 279 -6.04 -6.49 10.48
CA ILE A 279 -6.10 -7.84 9.91
C ILE A 279 -7.19 -7.91 8.85
N THR A 280 -6.90 -8.65 7.79
CA THR A 280 -7.82 -8.92 6.68
C THR A 280 -8.31 -10.35 6.76
N ILE A 281 -9.62 -10.52 6.62
CA ILE A 281 -10.33 -11.79 6.54
C ILE A 281 -10.94 -11.94 5.15
N ASN A 282 -10.60 -13.03 4.47
CA ASN A 282 -11.13 -13.40 3.17
C ASN A 282 -11.32 -14.94 3.07
N GLN A 283 -11.42 -15.47 1.85
CA GLN A 283 -11.61 -16.92 1.63
C GLN A 283 -10.44 -17.79 2.09
N ASP A 284 -9.23 -17.22 2.23
CA ASP A 284 -8.02 -17.90 2.69
C ASP A 284 -7.81 -17.81 4.22
N SER A 285 -8.76 -17.21 4.92
CA SER A 285 -8.70 -17.03 6.38
C SER A 285 -9.41 -18.17 7.12
N PHE A 286 -9.09 -18.32 8.39
CA PHE A 286 -9.83 -19.19 9.30
C PHE A 286 -10.28 -18.40 10.51
N LEU A 287 -11.52 -18.59 10.95
CA LEU A 287 -12.07 -17.93 12.11
C LEU A 287 -12.90 -18.92 12.91
N ARG A 288 -12.71 -18.92 14.23
CA ARG A 288 -13.60 -19.60 15.16
C ARG A 288 -13.88 -18.73 16.38
N LYS A 289 -15.11 -18.80 16.87
CA LYS A 289 -15.45 -18.33 18.20
C LYS A 289 -14.87 -19.30 19.23
N ILE A 290 -14.22 -18.77 20.26
CA ILE A 290 -13.69 -19.55 21.38
C ILE A 290 -14.47 -19.24 22.66
N GLU A 291 -14.30 -20.07 23.68
CA GLU A 291 -14.84 -19.78 25.01
C GLU A 291 -14.25 -18.47 25.56
N ASP A 292 -14.98 -17.82 26.45
CA ASP A 292 -14.62 -16.51 26.99
C ASP A 292 -13.28 -16.57 27.75
N ASP A 293 -12.20 -16.23 27.05
CA ASP A 293 -10.86 -16.16 27.62
C ASP A 293 -10.73 -14.89 28.48
N LYS A 294 -10.66 -15.09 29.79
CA LYS A 294 -10.53 -14.01 30.79
C LYS A 294 -9.20 -13.25 30.68
N SER A 295 -8.21 -13.78 29.98
CA SER A 295 -6.96 -13.06 29.69
C SER A 295 -7.20 -11.91 28.70
N VAL A 296 -8.20 -12.04 27.82
CA VAL A 296 -8.55 -10.99 26.86
C VAL A 296 -9.45 -9.95 27.54
N PRO A 297 -8.99 -8.69 27.64
CA PRO A 297 -9.69 -7.64 28.39
C PRO A 297 -11.11 -7.36 27.89
N SER A 298 -11.97 -6.85 28.78
CA SER A 298 -13.31 -6.40 28.44
C SER A 298 -13.29 -5.04 27.71
N LEU A 299 -14.39 -4.71 27.03
CA LEU A 299 -14.53 -3.46 26.29
C LEU A 299 -14.43 -2.21 27.17
N SER A 300 -14.82 -2.31 28.44
CA SER A 300 -14.68 -1.21 29.40
C SER A 300 -13.22 -0.84 29.67
N SER A 301 -12.28 -1.76 29.45
CA SER A 301 -10.85 -1.50 29.66
C SER A 301 -10.19 -0.69 28.54
N LEU A 302 -10.86 -0.53 27.38
CA LEU A 302 -10.39 0.31 26.26
C LEU A 302 -10.61 1.81 26.52
N ARG A 303 -11.43 2.16 27.51
CA ARG A 303 -11.79 3.55 27.78
C ARG A 303 -10.57 4.32 28.28
N THR A 304 -10.29 5.41 27.60
CA THR A 304 -9.21 6.34 27.93
C THR A 304 -9.83 7.64 28.45
N LYS A 305 -9.28 8.18 29.54
CA LYS A 305 -9.65 9.50 30.04
C LYS A 305 -9.21 10.56 29.04
N ILE A 306 -10.02 11.60 28.82
CA ILE A 306 -9.70 12.64 27.84
C ILE A 306 -8.35 13.31 28.18
N SER A 307 -8.02 13.50 29.45
CA SER A 307 -6.72 14.04 29.89
C SER A 307 -5.50 13.21 29.47
N ASP A 308 -5.68 11.92 29.19
CA ASP A 308 -4.60 10.99 28.81
C ASP A 308 -4.41 10.87 27.29
N VAL A 309 -5.26 11.53 26.50
CA VAL A 309 -5.23 11.49 25.03
C VAL A 309 -3.98 12.20 24.49
N LYS A 310 -3.20 11.50 23.67
CA LYS A 310 -1.99 12.02 23.02
C LYS A 310 -2.06 11.84 21.51
N SER A 311 -1.66 12.88 20.78
CA SER A 311 -1.61 12.83 19.32
C SER A 311 -0.77 11.64 18.82
N GLY A 312 -1.26 10.94 17.80
CA GLY A 312 -0.59 9.82 17.15
C GLY A 312 -1.14 8.43 17.49
N ASN A 313 -2.12 8.31 18.38
CA ASN A 313 -2.71 7.05 18.79
C ASN A 313 -4.23 7.01 18.55
N ASP A 314 -4.79 5.80 18.67
CA ASP A 314 -6.22 5.55 18.62
C ASP A 314 -6.78 5.26 20.02
N TYR A 315 -7.96 5.79 20.31
CA TYR A 315 -8.58 5.75 21.64
C TYR A 315 -10.05 5.37 21.58
N CYS A 316 -10.58 4.94 22.72
CA CYS A 316 -12.01 4.88 22.98
C CYS A 316 -12.32 5.84 24.13
N VAL A 317 -13.31 6.70 23.96
CA VAL A 317 -13.67 7.71 24.97
C VAL A 317 -15.15 7.62 25.31
N GLU A 318 -15.49 7.94 26.55
CA GLU A 318 -16.87 8.14 26.96
C GLU A 318 -17.01 9.54 27.56
N ALA A 319 -17.99 10.28 27.09
CA ALA A 319 -18.10 11.70 27.38
C ALA A 319 -19.55 12.18 27.26
N ILE A 320 -19.87 13.26 27.96
CA ILE A 320 -21.11 14.01 27.79
C ILE A 320 -20.94 15.05 26.69
N ILE A 321 -21.96 15.25 25.85
CA ILE A 321 -21.96 16.26 24.80
C ILE A 321 -22.22 17.64 25.40
N LEU A 322 -21.23 18.54 25.31
CA LEU A 322 -21.35 19.93 25.75
C LEU A 322 -21.86 20.85 24.64
N LYS A 323 -21.45 20.58 23.39
CA LYS A 323 -21.90 21.31 22.20
C LYS A 323 -22.40 20.34 21.14
N GLU A 324 -23.62 20.59 20.67
CA GLU A 324 -24.27 19.81 19.62
C GLU A 324 -23.42 19.72 18.34
N PRO A 325 -23.49 18.59 17.61
CA PRO A 325 -22.77 18.43 16.35
C PRO A 325 -23.17 19.48 15.31
N GLU A 326 -22.19 20.28 14.87
CA GLU A 326 -22.36 21.25 13.81
C GLU A 326 -21.80 20.72 12.50
N LYS A 327 -22.63 20.70 11.45
CA LYS A 327 -22.22 20.32 10.10
C LYS A 327 -21.89 21.52 9.25
N ARG A 328 -20.79 21.43 8.50
CA ARG A 328 -20.45 22.39 7.45
C ARG A 328 -19.81 21.72 6.25
N GLU A 329 -19.99 22.34 5.10
CA GLU A 329 -19.24 22.01 3.90
C GLU A 329 -17.90 22.75 3.90
N VAL A 330 -16.83 22.03 3.55
CA VAL A 330 -15.47 22.56 3.48
C VAL A 330 -14.91 22.27 2.09
N GLN A 331 -14.38 23.30 1.42
CA GLN A 331 -13.66 23.09 0.17
C GLN A 331 -12.22 22.68 0.44
N THR A 332 -11.82 21.56 -0.14
CA THR A 332 -10.44 21.07 -0.11
C THR A 332 -9.54 21.90 -1.04
N LYS A 333 -8.22 21.77 -0.89
CA LYS A 333 -7.23 22.38 -1.79
C LYS A 333 -7.39 21.97 -3.27
N THR A 334 -8.04 20.84 -3.52
CA THR A 334 -8.33 20.31 -4.87
C THR A 334 -9.69 20.77 -5.41
N GLY A 335 -10.40 21.66 -4.71
CA GLY A 335 -11.72 22.17 -5.10
C GLY A 335 -12.88 21.21 -4.82
N GLU A 336 -12.63 20.06 -4.20
CA GLU A 336 -13.68 19.13 -3.77
C GLU A 336 -14.38 19.67 -2.53
N THR A 337 -15.71 19.73 -2.55
CA THR A 337 -16.52 20.03 -1.37
C THR A 337 -16.72 18.76 -0.54
N ILE A 338 -16.32 18.80 0.73
CA ILE A 338 -16.45 17.69 1.67
C ILE A 338 -17.23 18.10 2.91
N LEU A 339 -17.93 17.15 3.53
CA LEU A 339 -18.65 17.38 4.77
C LEU A 339 -17.71 17.26 5.99
N LEU A 340 -17.84 18.18 6.93
CA LEU A 340 -17.27 18.11 8.28
C LEU A 340 -18.41 18.23 9.28
N SER A 341 -18.43 17.35 10.28
CA SER A 341 -19.27 17.48 11.47
C SER A 341 -18.37 17.49 12.70
N GLU A 342 -18.61 18.40 13.65
CA GLU A 342 -17.80 18.51 14.87
C GLU A 342 -18.67 18.75 16.10
N MET A 343 -18.34 18.09 17.21
CA MET A 343 -19.00 18.26 18.51
C MET A 343 -17.95 18.42 19.62
N PHE A 344 -18.35 19.08 20.71
CA PHE A 344 -17.50 19.29 21.87
C PHE A 344 -18.00 18.45 23.04
N VAL A 345 -17.12 17.67 23.65
CA VAL A 345 -17.47 16.69 24.67
C VAL A 345 -16.58 16.81 25.90
N GLU A 346 -17.06 16.32 27.03
CA GLU A 346 -16.39 16.35 28.33
C GLU A 346 -16.50 15.01 29.05
N ASP A 347 -15.44 14.61 29.73
CA ASP A 347 -15.50 13.58 30.77
C ASP A 347 -15.12 14.20 32.13
N ASP A 348 -15.01 13.38 33.17
CA ASP A 348 -14.60 13.83 34.51
C ASP A 348 -13.13 14.31 34.59
N SER A 349 -12.37 14.26 33.49
CA SER A 349 -10.94 14.59 33.45
C SER A 349 -10.62 15.82 32.60
N ASP A 350 -11.22 15.98 31.41
CA ASP A 350 -10.93 17.09 30.49
C ASP A 350 -12.01 17.19 29.38
N GLN A 351 -11.86 18.19 28.49
CA GLN A 351 -12.75 18.45 27.36
C GLN A 351 -12.01 18.30 26.02
N ILE A 352 -12.70 17.81 24.99
CA ILE A 352 -12.09 17.64 23.67
C ILE A 352 -13.10 17.74 22.52
N TRP A 353 -12.60 18.12 21.34
CA TRP A 353 -13.37 18.07 20.10
C TRP A 353 -13.35 16.68 19.48
N ILE A 354 -14.52 16.21 19.03
CA ILE A 354 -14.66 15.03 18.18
C ILE A 354 -15.14 15.48 16.80
N LYS A 355 -14.42 15.07 15.75
CA LYS A 355 -14.66 15.50 14.37
C LYS A 355 -14.84 14.32 13.42
N GLY A 356 -15.87 14.37 12.58
CA GLY A 356 -16.11 13.44 11.49
C GLY A 356 -15.95 14.12 10.14
N TRP A 357 -15.14 13.54 9.26
CA TRP A 357 -14.96 14.02 7.88
C TRP A 357 -15.66 13.10 6.88
N ARG A 358 -16.17 13.66 5.77
CA ARG A 358 -16.83 12.91 4.69
C ARG A 358 -17.98 12.07 5.26
N ASN A 359 -18.02 10.76 5.00
CA ASN A 359 -19.07 9.87 5.49
C ASN A 359 -19.09 9.75 7.01
N GLN A 360 -17.95 9.97 7.68
CA GLN A 360 -17.85 9.88 9.13
C GLN A 360 -18.51 11.08 9.81
N ALA A 361 -18.72 12.19 9.08
CA ALA A 361 -19.51 13.31 9.56
C ALA A 361 -20.95 12.91 9.87
N LEU A 362 -21.49 11.90 9.17
CA LEU A 362 -22.85 11.40 9.34
C LEU A 362 -23.03 10.58 10.63
N LEU A 363 -21.94 10.10 11.24
CA LEU A 363 -22.01 9.35 12.50
C LEU A 363 -22.40 10.24 13.69
N LEU A 364 -22.29 11.56 13.54
CA LEU A 364 -22.67 12.53 14.56
C LEU A 364 -24.14 12.96 14.47
N ASP A 365 -24.90 12.39 13.53
CA ASP A 365 -26.29 12.80 13.29
C ASP A 365 -27.21 12.39 14.43
N GLY A 366 -28.10 13.30 14.82
CA GLY A 366 -29.13 13.03 15.84
C GLY A 366 -28.59 12.91 17.26
N LEU A 367 -27.34 13.33 17.52
CA LEU A 367 -26.82 13.51 18.87
C LEU A 367 -27.16 14.90 19.40
N SER A 368 -27.42 15.02 20.70
CA SER A 368 -27.88 16.26 21.36
C SER A 368 -27.08 16.60 22.62
N VAL A 369 -27.09 17.88 23.00
CA VAL A 369 -26.40 18.34 24.24
C VAL A 369 -26.94 17.59 25.46
N GLY A 370 -26.04 17.22 26.36
CA GLY A 370 -26.35 16.51 27.60
C GLY A 370 -26.42 14.99 27.47
N GLU A 371 -26.42 14.44 26.25
CA GLU A 371 -26.35 12.99 26.04
C GLU A 371 -24.96 12.47 26.40
N ILE A 372 -24.90 11.32 27.07
CA ILE A 372 -23.65 10.59 27.32
C ILE A 372 -23.45 9.64 26.16
N ILE A 373 -22.25 9.66 25.56
CA ILE A 373 -21.91 8.81 24.43
C ILE A 373 -20.65 8.01 24.72
N SER A 374 -20.57 6.85 24.09
CA SER A 374 -19.37 6.02 23.99
C SER A 374 -18.90 6.04 22.54
N VAL A 375 -17.68 6.50 22.33
CA VAL A 375 -17.07 6.61 21.00
C VAL A 375 -15.91 5.63 20.93
N THR A 376 -16.05 4.60 20.12
CA THR A 376 -15.00 3.60 19.88
C THR A 376 -14.18 4.00 18.66
N THR A 377 -12.85 3.84 18.75
CA THR A 377 -11.89 4.00 17.64
C THR A 377 -11.84 5.42 17.07
N VAL A 378 -11.33 6.36 17.87
CA VAL A 378 -11.01 7.73 17.43
C VAL A 378 -9.51 7.95 17.35
N ASN A 379 -9.06 8.59 16.29
CA ASN A 379 -7.65 8.89 16.10
C ASN A 379 -7.33 10.29 16.65
N ALA A 380 -6.38 10.39 17.57
CA ALA A 380 -5.95 11.66 18.12
C ALA A 380 -4.89 12.31 17.22
N LYS A 381 -5.14 13.53 16.75
CA LYS A 381 -4.21 14.31 15.92
C LYS A 381 -4.24 15.78 16.32
N ALA A 382 -3.19 16.51 15.99
CA ALA A 382 -3.21 17.97 16.08
C ALA A 382 -4.26 18.54 15.11
N GLY A 383 -5.19 19.33 15.64
CA GLY A 383 -6.15 20.12 14.89
C GLY A 383 -5.51 21.36 14.25
N LEU A 384 -6.34 22.20 13.65
CA LEU A 384 -5.90 23.42 12.94
C LEU A 384 -5.17 24.42 13.86
N GLU A 385 -5.53 24.45 15.14
CA GLU A 385 -4.90 25.32 16.15
C GLU A 385 -3.77 24.63 16.91
N GLY A 386 -3.30 23.47 16.45
CA GLY A 386 -2.23 22.69 17.08
C GLY A 386 -2.63 21.96 18.35
N ARG A 387 -3.87 22.12 18.83
CA ARG A 387 -4.43 21.35 19.96
C ARG A 387 -4.78 19.93 19.53
N THR A 388 -4.64 18.96 20.44
CA THR A 388 -5.07 17.58 20.16
C THR A 388 -6.59 17.53 20.04
N GLU A 389 -7.07 16.93 18.96
CA GLU A 389 -8.48 16.68 18.68
C GLU A 389 -8.67 15.21 18.30
N LEU A 390 -9.89 14.70 18.47
CA LEU A 390 -10.25 13.33 18.12
C LEU A 390 -10.96 13.30 16.78
N PHE A 391 -10.49 12.44 15.88
CA PHE A 391 -11.05 12.27 14.54
C PHE A 391 -11.68 10.89 14.41
N LEU A 392 -12.93 10.85 13.95
CA LEU A 392 -13.60 9.62 13.59
C LEU A 392 -12.89 8.96 12.40
N THR A 393 -12.77 7.65 12.47
CA THR A 393 -12.14 6.76 11.50
C THR A 393 -13.21 5.93 10.77
N PRO A 394 -12.85 5.21 9.69
CA PRO A 394 -13.73 4.22 9.08
C PRO A 394 -14.26 3.18 10.07
N PHE A 395 -13.49 2.86 11.12
CA PHE A 395 -13.84 1.88 12.16
C PHE A 395 -14.63 2.47 13.35
N SER A 396 -14.83 3.79 13.40
CA SER A 396 -15.53 4.41 14.53
C SER A 396 -16.98 3.98 14.65
N THR A 397 -17.44 3.87 15.89
CA THR A 397 -18.84 3.67 16.25
C THR A 397 -19.18 4.59 17.41
N ILE A 398 -20.38 5.16 17.41
CA ILE A 398 -20.90 6.01 18.49
C ILE A 398 -22.17 5.36 19.03
N VAL A 399 -22.22 5.20 20.35
CA VAL A 399 -23.35 4.60 21.07
C VAL A 399 -23.80 5.53 22.18
N LYS A 400 -25.08 5.91 22.18
CA LYS A 400 -25.68 6.64 23.30
C LYS A 400 -25.75 5.75 24.53
N LYS A 401 -25.36 6.29 25.69
CA LYS A 401 -25.53 5.66 27.00
C LYS A 401 -26.81 6.24 27.61
N ASN A 402 -27.71 5.34 28.01
CA ASN A 402 -28.95 5.68 28.72
C ASN A 402 -28.66 6.11 30.15
#